data_AF-A0A7K2MME9-F1
#
_entry.id   AF-A0A7K2MME9-F1
#
_cell.length_a   1.000
_cell.length_b   1.000
_cell.length_c   1.000
_cell.angle_alpha   90.00
_cell.angle_beta   90.00
_cell.angle_gamma   90.00
#
_symmetry.space_group_name_H-M   'P 1'
#
loop_
_entity.id
_entity.type
_entity.pdbx_description
1 polymer ?
#
loop_
_entity_poly.entity_id
_entity_poly.type
_entity_poly.pdbx_seq_one_letter_code
_entity_poly.pdbx_strand_id
1 'polypeptide(L)'
;ALTAVTTPLPLRLATVFRDDSGVRVMLEEREAAFRRTLDRLDGRVEWGVKVYVETEKTEQAGAGRPAAPAPPAPKPVSGRDYLRQRRRQSRANEDLWSRAEEFATGLHTTLSGRADDARLHAPQNPRLSGAAGRNVLNAAYLVRRDASEEFVEMVDRTKDDVPGMRVELTGPWAAYSFAGENAGEGS
;
A
#
# COMPACT_ATOMS: atom_id res chain seq x y z
N ALA A 1 -3.51 21.50 4.70
CA ALA A 1 -2.74 20.76 5.72
C ALA A 1 -1.26 21.19 5.64
N LEU A 2 -0.48 21.13 6.73
CA LEU A 2 0.93 21.60 6.78
C LEU A 2 1.77 21.11 5.59
N THR A 3 1.58 19.85 5.22
CA THR A 3 2.25 19.20 4.09
C THR A 3 1.96 19.82 2.75
N ALA A 4 1.04 20.79 2.59
CA ALA A 4 0.76 21.52 1.36
C ALA A 4 1.71 22.73 1.13
N VAL A 5 2.32 23.23 2.19
CA VAL A 5 3.08 24.50 2.19
C VAL A 5 4.43 24.41 2.88
N THR A 6 4.70 23.32 3.61
CA THR A 6 5.97 23.07 4.29
C THR A 6 6.45 21.63 4.09
N THR A 7 7.70 21.38 4.46
CA THR A 7 8.35 20.07 4.46
C THR A 7 8.48 19.58 5.91
N PRO A 8 7.41 19.00 6.51
CA PRO A 8 7.49 18.48 7.86
C PRO A 8 8.34 17.22 7.89
N LEU A 9 9.33 17.17 8.79
CA LEU A 9 10.09 15.96 9.06
C LEU A 9 9.39 15.15 10.16
N PRO A 10 8.86 13.96 9.86
CA PRO A 10 8.21 13.17 10.88
C PRO A 10 9.23 12.52 11.80
N LEU A 11 9.09 12.74 13.10
CA LEU A 11 9.84 12.03 14.13
C LEU A 11 9.12 10.72 14.47
N ARG A 12 9.89 9.68 14.85
CA ARG A 12 9.29 8.42 15.31
C ARG A 12 8.43 8.69 16.55
N LEU A 13 7.25 8.04 16.60
CA LEU A 13 6.40 8.05 17.79
C LEU A 13 7.22 7.58 19.01
N ALA A 14 6.97 8.19 20.17
CA ALA A 14 7.62 7.94 21.47
C ALA A 14 8.97 8.60 21.75
N THR A 15 9.32 9.70 21.05
CA THR A 15 10.44 10.55 21.49
C THR A 15 9.98 11.44 22.66
N VAL A 16 10.15 10.98 23.90
CA VAL A 16 9.79 11.73 25.12
C VAL A 16 11.04 12.38 25.69
N PHE A 17 11.00 13.71 25.84
CA PHE A 17 12.03 14.47 26.53
C PHE A 17 11.48 14.99 27.85
N ARG A 18 12.32 15.02 28.88
CA ARG A 18 11.94 15.49 30.22
C ARG A 18 11.70 17.00 30.25
N ASP A 19 12.39 17.75 29.38
CA ASP A 19 12.33 19.20 29.25
C ASP A 19 12.90 19.67 27.89
N ASP A 20 12.77 20.96 27.59
CA ASP A 20 13.23 21.60 26.35
C ASP A 20 14.75 21.51 26.14
N SER A 21 15.55 21.33 27.20
CA SER A 21 17.00 21.17 27.07
C SER A 21 17.32 19.82 26.44
N GLY A 22 16.59 18.77 26.81
CA GLY A 22 16.69 17.46 26.16
C GLY A 22 16.35 17.51 24.66
N VAL A 23 15.35 18.31 24.29
CA VAL A 23 15.00 18.55 22.87
C VAL A 23 16.16 19.25 22.15
N ARG A 24 16.71 20.32 22.76
CA ARG A 24 17.80 21.10 22.17
C ARG A 24 19.06 20.25 21.95
N VAL A 25 19.46 19.45 22.94
CA VAL A 25 20.60 18.54 22.81
C VAL A 25 20.40 17.57 21.65
N MET A 26 19.22 16.94 21.54
CA MET A 26 18.93 16.03 20.43
C MET A 26 18.96 16.73 19.07
N LEU A 27 18.44 17.96 18.99
CA LEU A 27 18.50 18.76 17.76
C LEU A 27 19.93 19.13 17.38
N GLU A 28 20.78 19.50 18.34
CA GLU A 28 22.18 19.83 18.13
C GLU A 28 22.99 18.60 17.70
N GLU A 29 22.86 17.48 18.42
CA GLU A 29 23.56 16.22 18.11
C GLU A 29 23.21 15.67 16.73
N ARG A 30 21.96 15.87 16.29
CA ARG A 30 21.44 15.32 15.02
C ARG A 30 21.25 16.37 13.94
N GLU A 31 21.71 17.60 14.16
CA GLU A 31 21.47 18.75 13.29
C GLU A 31 21.84 18.45 11.82
N ALA A 32 23.03 17.90 11.61
CA ALA A 32 23.53 17.55 10.29
C ALA A 32 22.65 16.48 9.60
N ALA A 33 22.15 15.49 10.35
CA ALA A 33 21.27 14.46 9.82
C ALA A 33 19.88 15.04 9.47
N PHE A 34 19.36 15.93 10.30
CA PHE A 34 18.10 16.62 10.04
C PHE A 34 18.17 17.53 8.82
N ARG A 35 19.22 18.36 8.69
CA ARG A 35 19.42 19.21 7.51
C ARG A 35 19.45 18.39 6.22
N ARG A 36 20.30 17.36 6.15
CA ARG A 36 20.37 16.46 4.97
C ARG A 36 19.02 15.85 4.61
N THR A 37 18.24 15.48 5.62
CA THR A 37 16.93 14.85 5.40
C THR A 37 15.91 15.89 4.93
N LEU A 38 15.90 17.09 5.51
CA LEU A 38 15.07 18.20 5.05
C LEU A 38 15.41 18.58 3.60
N ASP A 39 16.69 18.74 3.27
CA ASP A 39 17.14 19.06 1.91
C ASP A 39 16.69 18.01 0.90
N ARG A 40 16.79 16.72 1.26
CA ARG A 40 16.33 15.61 0.40
C ARG A 40 14.82 15.59 0.24
N LEU A 41 14.05 15.95 1.26
CA LEU A 41 12.59 15.90 1.25
C LEU A 41 11.95 17.22 0.79
N ASP A 42 12.74 18.28 0.62
CA ASP A 42 12.20 19.59 0.31
C ASP A 42 11.45 19.57 -1.02
N GLY A 43 10.29 20.24 -1.04
CA GLY A 43 9.39 20.24 -2.19
C GLY A 43 8.77 18.90 -2.55
N ARG A 44 8.89 17.86 -1.72
CA ARG A 44 8.37 16.51 -1.99
C ARG A 44 7.30 16.08 -1.01
N VAL A 45 6.46 15.15 -1.46
CA VAL A 45 5.38 14.55 -0.69
C VAL A 45 5.38 13.04 -0.91
N GLU A 46 4.84 12.31 0.05
CA GLU A 46 4.69 10.86 -0.06
C GLU A 46 3.28 10.49 -0.53
N TRP A 47 3.23 9.57 -1.50
CA TRP A 47 2.02 8.91 -1.96
C TRP A 47 2.12 7.41 -1.71
N GLY A 48 1.10 6.83 -1.09
CA GLY A 48 0.97 5.39 -0.91
C GLY A 48 0.08 4.77 -1.99
N VAL A 49 0.56 3.71 -2.64
CA VAL A 49 -0.23 2.90 -3.57
C VAL A 49 -0.34 1.47 -3.07
N LYS A 50 -1.56 0.95 -3.10
CA LYS A 50 -1.84 -0.45 -2.77
C LYS A 50 -2.63 -1.12 -3.87
N VAL A 51 -2.31 -2.37 -4.15
CA VAL A 51 -3.09 -3.21 -5.07
C VAL A 51 -3.58 -4.44 -4.32
N TYR A 52 -4.87 -4.71 -4.46
CA TYR A 52 -5.55 -5.85 -3.85
C TYR A 52 -6.14 -6.74 -4.93
N VAL A 53 -6.00 -8.06 -4.76
CA VAL A 53 -6.79 -9.03 -5.53
C VAL A 53 -8.08 -9.28 -4.77
N GLU A 54 -9.20 -8.98 -5.43
CA GLU A 54 -10.54 -9.21 -4.93
C GLU A 54 -10.88 -10.69 -5.10
N THR A 55 -10.61 -11.48 -4.06
CA THR A 55 -11.18 -12.82 -4.01
C THR A 55 -12.64 -12.66 -3.65
N GLU A 56 -13.55 -13.03 -4.56
CA GLU A 56 -14.96 -13.22 -4.20
C GLU A 56 -15.01 -14.04 -2.92
N LYS A 57 -15.62 -13.48 -1.87
CA LYS A 57 -15.95 -14.25 -0.67
C LYS A 57 -17.01 -15.28 -1.07
N THR A 58 -16.59 -16.39 -1.65
CA THR A 58 -17.44 -17.59 -1.68
C THR A 58 -17.52 -18.11 -0.24
N GLU A 59 -18.58 -17.69 0.43
CA GLU A 59 -19.24 -18.39 1.54
C GLU A 59 -18.42 -18.70 2.81
N GLN A 60 -18.46 -17.74 3.73
CA GLN A 60 -18.74 -18.01 5.14
C GLN A 60 -19.53 -16.82 5.70
N ALA A 61 -20.80 -16.75 5.31
CA ALA A 61 -21.79 -15.95 6.03
C ALA A 61 -22.07 -16.66 7.35
N GLY A 62 -21.31 -16.28 8.38
CA GLY A 62 -21.72 -16.49 9.76
C GLY A 62 -22.99 -15.68 10.03
N ALA A 63 -24.08 -16.41 10.22
CA ALA A 63 -25.32 -16.06 10.92
C ALA A 63 -25.66 -14.57 11.12
N GLY A 64 -26.64 -14.09 10.35
CA GLY A 64 -27.36 -12.87 10.70
C GLY A 64 -28.21 -12.29 9.58
N ARG A 65 -29.36 -12.93 9.32
CA ARG A 65 -30.66 -12.38 8.82
C ARG A 65 -31.30 -13.29 7.75
N PRO A 66 -32.56 -13.71 7.90
CA PRO A 66 -33.22 -14.58 6.92
C PRO A 66 -33.67 -13.74 5.73
N ALA A 67 -32.92 -13.79 4.63
CA ALA A 67 -33.43 -13.43 3.31
C ALA A 67 -33.87 -14.72 2.59
N ALA A 68 -34.97 -14.62 1.84
CA ALA A 68 -35.72 -15.73 1.24
C ALA A 68 -34.84 -16.76 0.48
N PRO A 69 -35.24 -18.05 0.45
CA PRO A 69 -34.39 -19.10 -0.11
C PRO A 69 -34.29 -18.96 -1.63
N ALA A 70 -33.12 -18.53 -2.11
CA ALA A 70 -32.68 -18.80 -3.47
C ALA A 70 -32.55 -20.33 -3.65
N PRO A 71 -32.85 -20.87 -4.85
CA PRO A 71 -32.74 -22.30 -5.09
C PRO A 71 -31.30 -22.78 -4.81
N PRO A 72 -31.13 -23.94 -4.15
CA PRO A 72 -29.82 -24.44 -3.78
C PRO A 72 -28.99 -24.66 -5.05
N ALA A 73 -27.77 -24.12 -5.07
CA ALA A 73 -26.79 -24.44 -6.09
C ALA A 73 -26.69 -25.98 -6.24
N PRO A 74 -26.67 -26.51 -7.48
CA PRO A 74 -26.74 -27.94 -7.70
C PRO A 74 -25.57 -28.64 -6.98
N LYS A 75 -25.91 -29.58 -6.08
CA LYS A 75 -24.91 -30.42 -5.42
C LYS A 75 -24.12 -31.18 -6.51
N PRO A 76 -22.78 -31.25 -6.43
CA PRO A 76 -21.98 -31.91 -7.45
C PRO A 76 -22.41 -33.37 -7.58
N VAL A 77 -22.79 -33.74 -8.81
CA VAL A 77 -23.47 -35.00 -9.15
C VAL A 77 -22.54 -36.23 -9.00
N SER A 78 -21.22 -36.02 -8.92
CA SER A 78 -20.24 -37.07 -8.60
C SER A 78 -18.92 -36.50 -8.06
N GLY A 79 -18.12 -37.32 -7.37
CA GLY A 79 -16.77 -36.95 -6.93
C GLY A 79 -15.82 -36.58 -8.08
N ARG A 80 -16.08 -37.08 -9.29
CA ARG A 80 -15.30 -36.75 -10.50
C ARG A 80 -15.62 -35.34 -10.99
N ASP A 81 -16.87 -34.90 -10.89
CA ASP A 81 -17.29 -33.54 -11.24
C ASP A 81 -16.79 -32.53 -10.21
N TYR A 82 -16.80 -32.90 -8.92
CA TYR A 82 -16.15 -32.13 -7.86
C TYR A 82 -14.64 -31.94 -8.14
N LEU A 83 -13.90 -33.00 -8.48
CA LEU A 83 -12.47 -32.89 -8.80
C LEU A 83 -12.22 -32.03 -10.05
N ARG A 84 -13.09 -32.11 -11.07
CA ARG A 84 -13.00 -31.27 -12.27
C ARG A 84 -13.26 -29.80 -11.93
N GLN A 85 -14.27 -29.49 -11.13
CA GLN A 85 -14.57 -28.13 -10.69
C GLN A 85 -13.45 -27.56 -9.82
N ARG A 86 -12.91 -28.33 -8.88
CA ARG A 86 -11.78 -27.93 -8.03
C ARG A 86 -10.51 -27.65 -8.84
N ARG A 87 -10.20 -28.46 -9.87
CA ARG A 87 -9.08 -28.19 -10.78
C ARG A 87 -9.26 -26.92 -11.60
N ARG A 88 -10.48 -26.67 -12.10
CA ARG A 88 -10.79 -25.43 -12.83
C ARG A 88 -10.66 -24.20 -11.92
N GLN A 89 -11.16 -24.27 -10.70
CA GLN A 89 -11.01 -23.20 -9.71
C GLN A 89 -9.55 -22.92 -9.37
N SER A 90 -8.75 -23.99 -9.18
CA SER A 90 -7.32 -23.85 -8.88
C SER A 90 -6.58 -23.14 -10.00
N ARG A 91 -6.82 -23.52 -11.26
CA ARG A 91 -6.21 -22.88 -12.43
C ARG A 91 -6.65 -21.44 -12.59
N ALA A 92 -7.95 -21.15 -12.44
CA ALA A 92 -8.47 -19.80 -12.50
C ALA A 92 -7.84 -18.89 -11.42
N ASN A 93 -7.64 -19.41 -10.21
CA ASN A 93 -6.96 -18.69 -9.14
C ASN A 93 -5.48 -18.47 -9.46
N GLU A 94 -4.78 -19.47 -10.00
CA GLU A 94 -3.38 -19.38 -10.40
C GLU A 94 -3.20 -18.33 -11.51
N ASP A 95 -4.04 -18.35 -12.54
CA ASP A 95 -4.05 -17.36 -13.62
C ASP A 95 -4.32 -15.94 -13.09
N LEU A 96 -5.26 -15.80 -12.15
CA LEU A 96 -5.54 -14.51 -11.51
C LEU A 96 -4.33 -14.01 -10.72
N TRP A 97 -3.65 -14.89 -9.99
CA TRP A 97 -2.45 -14.52 -9.24
C TRP A 97 -1.30 -14.08 -10.16
N SER A 98 -1.03 -14.82 -11.23
CA SER A 98 0.02 -14.44 -12.19
C SER A 98 -0.26 -13.08 -12.84
N ARG A 99 -1.52 -12.83 -13.25
CA ARG A 99 -1.90 -11.51 -13.79
C ARG A 99 -1.76 -10.39 -12.76
N ALA A 100 -2.12 -10.66 -11.50
CA ALA A 100 -2.01 -9.67 -10.43
C ALA A 100 -0.56 -9.30 -10.14
N GLU A 101 0.34 -10.27 -10.17
CA GLU A 101 1.77 -10.06 -9.96
C GLU A 101 2.39 -9.28 -11.13
N GLU A 102 2.04 -9.63 -12.38
CA GLU A 102 2.46 -8.91 -13.58
C GLU A 102 1.98 -7.46 -13.55
N PHE A 103 0.69 -7.23 -13.25
CA PHE A 103 0.12 -5.90 -13.12
C PHE A 103 0.79 -5.09 -12.01
N ALA A 104 0.96 -5.66 -10.82
CA ALA A 104 1.59 -4.98 -9.69
C ALA A 104 3.05 -4.60 -9.99
N THR A 105 3.79 -5.47 -10.66
CA THR A 105 5.18 -5.23 -11.07
C THR A 105 5.27 -4.13 -12.14
N GLY A 106 4.38 -4.17 -13.13
CA GLY A 106 4.29 -3.15 -14.17
C GLY A 106 3.94 -1.78 -13.60
N LEU A 107 2.89 -1.72 -12.76
CA LEU A 107 2.48 -0.50 -12.08
C LEU A 107 3.61 0.08 -11.21
N HIS A 108 4.27 -0.77 -10.41
CA HIS A 108 5.38 -0.34 -9.57
C HIS A 108 6.54 0.23 -10.40
N THR A 109 6.89 -0.41 -11.51
CA THR A 109 7.95 0.04 -12.42
C THR A 109 7.62 1.42 -13.00
N THR A 110 6.40 1.60 -13.52
CA THR A 110 5.94 2.87 -14.09
C THR A 110 5.93 3.99 -13.06
N LEU A 111 5.36 3.75 -11.87
CA LEU A 111 5.30 4.77 -10.81
C LEU A 111 6.68 5.13 -10.25
N SER A 112 7.58 4.14 -10.11
CA SER A 112 8.96 4.39 -9.68
C SER A 112 9.72 5.27 -10.66
N GLY A 113 9.44 5.15 -11.97
CA GLY A 113 10.03 6.03 -12.98
C GLY A 113 9.57 7.50 -12.90
N ARG A 114 8.49 7.79 -12.16
CA ARG A 114 7.94 9.14 -11.97
C ARG A 114 8.13 9.70 -10.56
N ALA A 115 8.67 8.89 -9.66
CA ALA A 115 9.01 9.27 -8.30
C ALA A 115 10.52 9.49 -8.16
N ASP A 116 10.93 10.35 -7.23
CA ASP A 116 12.35 10.56 -6.90
C ASP A 116 12.91 9.39 -6.07
N ASP A 117 12.03 8.65 -5.38
CA ASP A 117 12.36 7.45 -4.59
C ASP A 117 11.10 6.58 -4.37
N ALA A 118 11.27 5.28 -4.13
CA ALA A 118 10.17 4.34 -3.90
C ALA A 118 10.55 3.29 -2.83
N ARG A 119 9.56 2.88 -2.02
CA ARG A 119 9.73 1.84 -0.98
C ARG A 119 8.63 0.81 -1.08
N LEU A 120 9.02 -0.45 -1.16
CA LEU A 120 8.11 -1.59 -1.01
C LEU A 120 7.98 -1.95 0.47
N HIS A 121 6.75 -2.03 0.93
CA HIS A 121 6.42 -2.46 2.28
C HIS A 121 5.92 -3.89 2.25
N ALA A 122 6.21 -4.66 3.31
CA ALA A 122 5.67 -6.00 3.45
C ALA A 122 4.12 -5.97 3.30
N PRO A 123 3.53 -6.94 2.58
CA PRO A 123 2.08 -7.05 2.47
C PRO A 123 1.48 -7.14 3.87
N GLN A 124 0.63 -6.18 4.24
CA GLN A 124 -0.02 -6.22 5.54
C GLN A 124 -0.95 -7.43 5.61
N ASN A 125 -0.86 -8.19 6.70
CA ASN A 125 -1.70 -9.36 6.95
C ASN A 125 -3.19 -8.99 6.75
N PRO A 126 -3.96 -9.71 5.91
CA PRO A 126 -5.36 -9.38 5.64
C PRO A 126 -6.25 -9.33 6.90
N ARG A 127 -5.84 -10.06 7.95
CA ARG A 127 -6.52 -10.09 9.25
C ARG A 127 -6.42 -8.78 10.03
N LEU A 128 -5.41 -7.95 9.77
CA LEU A 128 -5.15 -6.69 10.49
C LEU A 128 -5.66 -5.45 9.74
N SER A 129 -5.81 -5.52 8.41
CA SER A 129 -6.17 -4.34 7.61
C SER A 129 -7.68 -4.11 7.47
N GLY A 130 -8.52 -5.11 7.76
CA GLY A 130 -9.97 -5.05 7.53
C GLY A 130 -10.38 -4.93 6.04
N ALA A 131 -9.40 -4.81 5.13
CA ALA A 131 -9.63 -4.67 3.71
C ALA A 131 -9.97 -6.02 3.08
N ALA A 132 -10.96 -6.04 2.18
CA ALA A 132 -11.26 -7.23 1.40
C ALA A 132 -10.15 -7.48 0.36
N GLY A 133 -9.69 -8.73 0.27
CA GLY A 133 -8.70 -9.17 -0.72
C GLY A 133 -7.29 -9.37 -0.17
N ARG A 134 -6.41 -9.95 -1.00
CA ARG A 134 -4.97 -10.11 -0.69
C ARG A 134 -4.21 -8.95 -1.29
N ASN A 135 -3.39 -8.27 -0.48
CA ASN A 135 -2.51 -7.22 -0.96
C ASN A 135 -1.35 -7.83 -1.77
N VAL A 136 -1.18 -7.36 -3.01
CA VAL A 136 -0.09 -7.76 -3.92
C VAL A 136 0.91 -6.63 -4.18
N LEU A 137 0.54 -5.38 -3.85
CA LEU A 137 1.44 -4.25 -3.81
C LEU A 137 1.10 -3.37 -2.60
N ASN A 138 2.12 -2.97 -1.85
CA ASN A 138 2.03 -1.96 -0.81
C ASN A 138 3.30 -1.11 -0.91
N ALA A 139 3.21 0.05 -1.52
CA ALA A 139 4.38 0.87 -1.84
C ALA A 139 4.16 2.34 -1.46
N ALA A 140 5.24 3.00 -1.09
CA ALA A 140 5.31 4.45 -0.91
C ALA A 140 6.21 5.05 -1.99
N TYR A 141 5.82 6.21 -2.51
CA TYR A 141 6.54 6.94 -3.56
C TYR A 141 6.79 8.37 -3.08
N LEU A 142 8.04 8.82 -3.20
CA LEU A 142 8.43 10.19 -2.92
C LEU A 142 8.33 11.00 -4.22
N VAL A 143 7.33 11.87 -4.31
CA VAL A 143 7.01 12.59 -5.54
C VAL A 143 7.22 14.07 -5.29
N ARG A 144 7.76 14.78 -6.28
CA ARG A 144 7.79 16.24 -6.22
C ARG A 144 6.37 16.79 -6.17
N ARG A 145 6.16 17.80 -5.34
CA ARG A 145 4.85 18.42 -5.11
C ARG A 145 4.25 18.97 -6.41
N ASP A 146 5.08 19.54 -7.28
CA ASP A 146 4.66 20.07 -8.58
C ASP A 146 4.31 19.00 -9.62
N ALA A 147 4.73 17.74 -9.41
CA ALA A 147 4.38 16.59 -10.23
C ALA A 147 3.26 15.71 -9.64
N SER A 148 2.67 16.12 -8.51
CA SER A 148 1.70 15.28 -7.79
C SER A 148 0.40 15.04 -8.56
N GLU A 149 -0.11 16.02 -9.29
CA GLU A 149 -1.33 15.85 -10.10
C GLU A 149 -1.14 14.80 -11.19
N GLU A 150 -0.01 14.85 -11.91
CA GLU A 150 0.31 13.86 -12.95
C GLU A 150 0.48 12.45 -12.36
N PHE A 151 1.10 12.35 -11.18
CA PHE A 151 1.23 11.07 -10.48
C PHE A 151 -0.14 10.48 -10.09
N VAL A 152 -1.05 11.31 -9.56
CA VAL A 152 -2.43 10.89 -9.22
C VAL A 152 -3.16 10.42 -10.46
N GLU A 153 -3.12 11.19 -11.55
CA GLU A 153 -3.78 10.85 -12.80
C GLU A 153 -3.28 9.52 -13.38
N MET A 154 -1.96 9.29 -13.30
CA MET A 154 -1.35 8.03 -13.74
C MET A 154 -1.89 6.83 -12.96
N VAL A 155 -2.04 6.94 -11.64
CA VAL A 155 -2.60 5.85 -10.82
C VAL A 155 -4.10 5.68 -11.10
N ASP A 156 -4.84 6.77 -11.24
CA ASP A 156 -6.28 6.73 -11.50
C ASP A 156 -6.61 6.03 -12.83
N ARG A 157 -5.80 6.22 -13.87
CA ARG A 157 -5.95 5.49 -15.15
C ARG A 157 -5.83 3.98 -15.01
N THR A 158 -5.19 3.48 -13.95
CA THR A 158 -4.96 2.03 -13.75
C THR A 158 -5.98 1.35 -12.86
N LYS A 159 -6.91 2.10 -12.24
CA LYS A 159 -7.89 1.56 -11.29
C LYS A 159 -8.84 0.53 -11.89
N ASP A 160 -9.12 0.64 -13.19
CA ASP A 160 -10.08 -0.20 -13.91
C ASP A 160 -9.44 -1.10 -15.00
N ASP A 161 -8.10 -1.15 -15.06
CA ASP A 161 -7.38 -1.85 -16.14
C ASP A 161 -7.54 -3.38 -16.09
N VAL A 162 -7.68 -3.95 -14.88
CA VAL A 162 -7.71 -5.40 -14.70
C VAL A 162 -8.86 -5.83 -13.79
N PRO A 163 -9.84 -6.61 -14.32
CA PRO A 163 -10.92 -7.15 -13.51
C PRO A 163 -10.43 -8.01 -12.35
N GLY A 164 -11.08 -7.86 -11.19
CA GLY A 164 -10.72 -8.58 -9.95
C GLY A 164 -9.53 -7.98 -9.19
N MET A 165 -9.09 -6.78 -9.58
CA MET A 165 -8.02 -6.05 -8.92
C MET A 165 -8.52 -4.68 -8.51
N ARG A 166 -8.06 -4.20 -7.35
CA ARG A 166 -8.43 -2.91 -6.79
C ARG A 166 -7.18 -2.13 -6.42
N VAL A 167 -7.03 -0.95 -7.03
CA VAL A 167 -5.91 -0.03 -6.78
C VAL A 167 -6.38 1.09 -5.85
N GLU A 168 -5.67 1.28 -4.75
CA GLU A 168 -5.87 2.39 -3.82
C GLU A 168 -4.70 3.36 -3.88
N LEU A 169 -5.00 4.65 -4.02
CA LEU A 169 -4.06 5.75 -3.87
C LEU A 169 -4.38 6.49 -2.58
N THR A 170 -3.35 6.85 -1.82
CA THR A 170 -3.48 7.49 -0.53
C THR A 170 -2.39 8.55 -0.34
N GLY A 171 -2.73 9.71 0.23
CA GLY A 171 -1.84 10.86 0.31
C GLY A 171 -2.54 12.18 -0.07
N PRO A 172 -1.78 13.27 -0.24
CA PRO A 172 -0.35 13.37 -0.01
C PRO A 172 -0.04 13.42 1.50
N TRP A 173 0.98 12.70 1.93
CA TRP A 173 1.44 12.67 3.32
C TRP A 173 2.80 13.34 3.50
N ALA A 174 3.16 13.59 4.76
CA ALA A 174 4.55 13.82 5.10
C ALA A 174 5.35 12.54 4.80
N ALA A 175 6.63 12.67 4.43
CA ALA A 175 7.44 11.56 3.94
C ALA A 175 7.96 10.64 5.05
N TYR A 176 7.02 10.06 5.82
CA TYR A 176 7.27 9.12 6.92
C TYR A 176 8.12 7.95 6.49
N SER A 177 7.79 7.37 5.34
CA SER A 177 8.50 6.22 4.82
C SER A 177 9.93 6.58 4.47
N PHE A 178 10.28 7.86 4.22
CA PHE A 178 11.57 8.31 3.70
C PHE A 178 12.45 9.10 4.69
N ALA A 179 11.91 9.46 5.86
CA ALA A 179 12.58 10.29 6.86
C ALA A 179 13.61 9.54 7.75
N GLY A 180 13.68 8.22 7.68
CA GLY A 180 14.38 7.38 8.68
C GLY A 180 15.81 6.93 8.36
N GLU A 181 16.35 7.17 7.17
CA GLU A 181 17.48 6.37 6.64
C GLU A 181 18.89 7.00 6.70
N ASN A 182 19.06 8.19 7.27
CA ASN A 182 20.40 8.77 7.46
C ASN A 182 20.85 8.80 8.93
N ALA A 183 20.14 8.14 9.83
CA ALA A 183 20.68 7.81 11.15
C ALA A 183 21.46 6.50 11.00
N GLY A 184 22.70 6.57 10.50
CA GLY A 184 23.61 5.45 10.56
C GLY A 184 23.65 4.91 11.98
N GLU A 185 23.30 3.65 12.13
CA GLU A 185 23.62 2.85 13.31
C GLU A 185 25.15 2.77 13.37
N GLY A 186 25.75 3.72 14.09
CA GLY A 186 27.11 3.60 14.58
C GLY A 186 27.10 2.76 15.85
N SER A 187 27.52 1.50 15.72
CA SER A 187 28.16 0.73 16.79
C SER A 187 29.20 -0.18 16.18
#